data_AF-A0A2V7IRW3-F1
#
_entry.id   AF-A0A2V7IRW3-F1
#
_cell.length_a   1.000
_cell.length_b   1.000
_cell.length_c   1.000
_cell.angle_alpha   90.00
_cell.angle_beta   90.00
_cell.angle_gamma   90.00
#
_symmetry.space_group_name_H-M   'P 1'
#
loop_
_entity.id
_entity.type
_entity.pdbx_description
1 polymer ?
#
loop_
_entity_poly.entity_id
_entity_poly.type
_entity_poly.pdbx_seq_one_letter_code
_entity_poly.pdbx_strand_id
1 'polypeptide(L)'
;MYEQYLRDPASVGEEWRNLFDNGKVADLPVIPTDRAEVLGRREKGEVPSVAPQSTSPISPLPAGLTPLTGPAARLVQNMTDSLSVPTATSFREVAVDTLDARRKELNAGLAASGKKISFTHLIGFAIVQAAKQLPVMTHAFQELEGKPHRLDPQGVNLGLAVDVEKKDGSRALVVPVIKHAERMDFAAFRATYETLVRLRARRTHPLDQEVGREVRRARDHQLEQLADRRLASHPPIQGRVRVVRLVHLERRAVDE
;
A
#
# COMPACT_ATOMS: atom_id res chain seq x y z
N MET A 1 -9.13 26.37 -14.60
CA MET A 1 -10.53 26.68 -14.22
C MET A 1 -10.60 27.63 -13.03
N TYR A 2 -10.08 27.28 -11.84
CA TYR A 2 -10.05 28.21 -10.69
C TYR A 2 -9.20 29.48 -10.95
N GLU A 3 -8.03 29.35 -11.59
CA GLU A 3 -7.21 30.51 -11.98
C GLU A 3 -7.86 31.40 -13.06
N GLN A 4 -8.77 30.85 -13.87
CA GLN A 4 -9.53 31.62 -14.85
C GLN A 4 -10.65 32.39 -14.16
N TYR A 5 -11.35 31.75 -13.21
CA TYR A 5 -12.32 32.39 -12.32
C TYR A 5 -11.73 33.56 -11.52
N LEU A 6 -10.49 33.43 -11.00
CA LEU A 6 -9.81 34.53 -10.29
C LEU A 6 -9.47 35.73 -11.20
N ARG A 7 -9.34 35.52 -12.51
CA ARG A 7 -9.05 36.57 -13.49
C ARG A 7 -10.32 37.21 -14.04
N ASP A 8 -11.34 36.41 -14.31
CA ASP A 8 -12.66 36.85 -14.74
C ASP A 8 -13.74 35.85 -14.29
N PRO A 9 -14.56 36.19 -13.29
CA PRO A 9 -15.63 35.32 -12.81
C PRO A 9 -16.68 34.97 -13.87
N ALA A 10 -16.92 35.83 -14.86
CA ALA A 10 -17.89 35.58 -15.92
C ALA A 10 -17.42 34.51 -16.93
N SER A 11 -16.13 34.15 -16.89
CA SER A 11 -15.54 33.18 -17.81
C SER A 11 -15.89 31.72 -17.50
N VAL A 12 -16.59 31.47 -16.39
CA VAL A 12 -17.04 30.12 -16.00
C VAL A 12 -18.56 30.06 -15.83
N GLY A 13 -19.15 28.90 -16.07
CA GLY A 13 -20.59 28.67 -15.92
C GLY A 13 -21.09 29.00 -14.51
N GLU A 14 -22.37 29.35 -14.40
CA GLU A 14 -23.00 29.78 -13.15
C GLU A 14 -22.87 28.75 -12.01
N GLU A 15 -22.93 27.45 -12.35
CA GLU A 15 -22.69 26.34 -11.42
C GLU A 15 -21.27 26.37 -10.80
N TRP A 16 -20.26 26.72 -11.59
CA TRP A 16 -18.87 26.77 -11.13
C TRP A 16 -18.56 28.03 -10.34
N ARG A 17 -19.16 29.17 -10.70
CA ARG A 17 -19.12 30.40 -9.90
C ARG A 17 -19.67 30.16 -8.50
N ASN A 18 -20.87 29.58 -8.41
CA ASN A 18 -21.52 29.27 -7.14
C ASN A 18 -20.69 28.33 -6.25
N LEU A 19 -19.91 27.42 -6.85
CA LEU A 19 -19.00 26.51 -6.14
C LEU A 19 -17.75 27.23 -5.59
N PHE A 20 -17.22 28.22 -6.32
CA PHE A 20 -16.06 28.99 -5.87
C PHE A 20 -16.42 30.13 -4.90
N ASP A 21 -17.59 30.75 -5.05
CA ASP A 21 -18.07 31.85 -4.21
C ASP A 21 -18.57 31.38 -2.83
N ASN A 22 -19.29 30.25 -2.78
CA ASN A 22 -19.99 29.87 -1.54
C ASN A 22 -19.14 29.05 -0.55
N GLY A 23 -17.89 28.69 -0.89
CA GLY A 23 -16.96 27.97 -0.01
C GLY A 23 -17.49 26.65 0.59
N LYS A 24 -18.68 26.22 0.18
CA LYS A 24 -19.37 25.00 0.59
C LYS A 24 -19.39 24.09 -0.61
N VAL A 25 -18.88 22.89 -0.37
CA VAL A 25 -18.97 21.72 -1.23
C VAL A 25 -20.36 21.68 -1.85
N ALA A 26 -20.48 22.01 -3.15
CA ALA A 26 -21.64 21.60 -3.90
C ALA A 26 -21.71 20.07 -3.75
N ASP A 27 -22.87 19.55 -3.42
CA ASP A 27 -23.11 18.11 -3.29
C ASP A 27 -22.65 17.41 -4.56
N LEU A 28 -21.40 16.94 -4.54
CA LEU A 28 -20.93 15.92 -5.44
C LEU A 28 -21.81 14.70 -5.17
N PRO A 29 -22.28 13.97 -6.19
CA PRO A 29 -23.04 12.76 -5.95
C PRO A 29 -22.25 11.87 -5.01
N VAL A 30 -22.80 11.63 -3.81
CA VAL A 30 -22.22 10.75 -2.81
C VAL A 30 -22.08 9.38 -3.46
N ILE A 31 -20.85 9.02 -3.80
CA ILE A 31 -20.52 7.65 -4.21
C ILE A 31 -20.68 6.83 -2.93
N PRO A 32 -21.65 5.90 -2.85
CA PRO A 32 -21.90 5.18 -1.61
C PRO A 32 -20.66 4.38 -1.22
N THR A 33 -20.14 4.65 -0.02
CA THR A 33 -19.02 3.92 0.57
C THR A 33 -19.45 2.61 1.22
N ASP A 34 -20.77 2.32 1.26
CA ASP A 34 -21.34 1.08 1.76
C ASP A 34 -22.07 0.30 0.66
N ARG A 35 -21.79 -1.00 0.58
CA ARG A 35 -22.40 -1.94 -0.36
C ARG A 35 -23.91 -2.07 -0.12
N ALA A 36 -24.39 -1.83 1.10
CA ALA A 36 -25.81 -1.90 1.45
C ALA A 36 -26.63 -0.77 0.79
N GLU A 37 -26.08 0.45 0.68
CA GLU A 37 -26.78 1.60 0.08
C GLU A 37 -26.91 1.51 -1.45
N VAL A 38 -25.93 0.89 -2.12
CA VAL A 38 -25.98 0.66 -3.58
C VAL A 38 -27.10 -0.33 -3.94
N LEU A 39 -27.39 -1.29 -3.05
CA LEU A 39 -28.43 -2.30 -3.26
C LEU A 39 -29.83 -1.77 -2.89
N GLY A 40 -29.94 -0.88 -1.90
CA GLY A 40 -31.24 -0.33 -1.45
C GLY A 40 -31.90 0.67 -2.41
N ARG A 41 -31.17 1.29 -3.35
CA ARG A 41 -31.74 2.31 -4.25
C ARG A 41 -32.55 1.72 -5.42
N ARG A 42 -32.51 0.41 -5.66
CA ARG A 42 -33.29 -0.24 -6.74
C ARG A 42 -34.68 -0.74 -6.32
N GLU A 43 -35.06 -0.61 -5.05
CA GLU A 43 -36.34 -1.15 -4.55
C GLU A 43 -37.30 -0.03 -4.11
N LYS A 44 -37.81 0.71 -5.09
CA LYS A 44 -39.15 1.32 -4.98
C LYS A 44 -39.95 1.01 -6.24
N GLY A 45 -40.25 -0.28 -6.38
CA GLY A 45 -41.30 -0.80 -7.26
C GLY A 45 -42.10 -1.78 -6.42
N GLU A 46 -43.32 -1.41 -6.10
CA GLU A 46 -44.26 -2.16 -5.29
C GLU A 46 -44.67 -3.45 -6.01
N VAL A 47 -44.56 -4.61 -5.34
CA VAL A 47 -45.16 -5.87 -5.77
C VAL A 47 -45.67 -6.64 -4.55
N PRO A 48 -46.85 -7.31 -4.63
CA PRO A 48 -47.55 -7.82 -3.45
C PRO A 48 -46.83 -9.01 -2.82
N SER A 49 -46.93 -9.09 -1.50
CA SER A 49 -46.46 -10.18 -0.65
C SER A 49 -47.04 -11.53 -1.05
N VAL A 50 -46.19 -12.41 -1.61
CA VAL A 50 -46.42 -13.85 -1.66
C VAL A 50 -45.45 -14.52 -0.69
N ALA A 51 -46.00 -15.42 0.14
CA ALA A 51 -45.30 -16.17 1.19
C ALA A 51 -44.00 -16.84 0.70
N PRO A 52 -42.98 -17.02 1.56
CA PRO A 52 -41.68 -17.50 1.15
C PRO A 52 -41.75 -18.98 0.75
N GLN A 53 -41.88 -19.24 -0.55
CA GLN A 53 -41.55 -20.54 -1.11
C GLN A 53 -40.03 -20.67 -1.16
N SER A 54 -39.53 -21.52 -0.28
CA SER A 54 -38.15 -21.97 -0.22
C SER A 54 -37.84 -22.83 -1.43
N THR A 55 -37.35 -22.21 -2.51
CA THR A 55 -36.57 -22.89 -3.56
C THR A 55 -35.73 -21.86 -4.31
N SER A 56 -34.44 -21.84 -4.03
CA SER A 56 -33.47 -21.39 -5.03
C SER A 56 -32.67 -22.63 -5.48
N PRO A 57 -32.62 -22.95 -6.78
CA PRO A 57 -31.77 -24.01 -7.27
C PRO A 57 -30.32 -23.60 -7.03
N ILE A 58 -29.57 -24.44 -6.30
CA ILE A 58 -28.12 -24.34 -6.24
C ILE A 58 -27.62 -24.64 -7.64
N SER A 59 -27.34 -23.61 -8.44
CA SER A 59 -26.59 -23.80 -9.67
C SER A 59 -25.27 -24.48 -9.30
N PRO A 60 -24.92 -25.63 -9.89
CA PRO A 60 -23.67 -26.29 -9.58
C PRO A 60 -22.52 -25.33 -9.88
N LEU A 61 -21.60 -25.21 -8.93
CA LEU A 61 -20.38 -24.44 -9.11
C LEU A 61 -19.69 -24.88 -10.41
N PRO A 62 -19.16 -23.93 -11.22
CA PRO A 62 -18.41 -24.27 -12.42
C PRO A 62 -17.31 -25.31 -12.14
N ALA A 63 -17.16 -26.28 -13.03
CA ALA A 63 -16.06 -27.23 -12.94
C ALA A 63 -14.70 -26.51 -13.03
N GLY A 64 -13.71 -26.95 -12.25
CA GLY A 64 -12.35 -26.38 -12.27
C GLY A 64 -12.08 -25.25 -11.27
N LEU A 65 -13.02 -24.93 -10.38
CA LEU A 65 -12.75 -23.99 -9.29
C LEU A 65 -11.76 -24.57 -8.28
N THR A 66 -10.66 -23.85 -8.05
CA THR A 66 -9.68 -24.17 -7.01
C THR A 66 -9.74 -23.09 -5.93
N PRO A 67 -10.01 -23.44 -4.66
CA PRO A 67 -10.09 -22.46 -3.59
C PRO A 67 -8.73 -21.83 -3.33
N LEU A 68 -8.70 -20.50 -3.25
CA LEU A 68 -7.50 -19.77 -2.82
C LEU A 68 -7.37 -19.87 -1.30
N THR A 69 -6.23 -20.36 -0.84
CA THR A 69 -5.96 -20.55 0.60
C THR A 69 -4.62 -19.93 1.01
N GLY A 70 -4.41 -19.77 2.32
CA GLY A 70 -3.14 -19.33 2.88
C GLY A 70 -2.66 -17.97 2.34
N PRO A 71 -1.42 -17.86 1.83
CA PRO A 71 -0.87 -16.62 1.30
C PRO A 71 -1.65 -16.02 0.13
N ALA A 72 -2.24 -16.85 -0.74
CA ALA A 72 -3.01 -16.37 -1.89
C ALA A 72 -4.32 -15.69 -1.44
N ALA A 73 -5.01 -16.28 -0.46
CA ALA A 73 -6.19 -15.68 0.15
C ALA A 73 -5.88 -14.33 0.83
N ARG A 74 -4.72 -14.22 1.51
CA ARG A 74 -4.26 -12.97 2.10
C ARG A 74 -3.97 -11.89 1.07
N LEU A 75 -3.38 -12.27 -0.07
CA LEU A 75 -3.14 -11.33 -1.17
C LEU A 75 -4.48 -10.78 -1.69
N VAL A 76 -5.48 -11.64 -1.91
CA VAL A 76 -6.83 -11.22 -2.31
C VAL A 76 -7.42 -10.25 -1.28
N GLN A 77 -7.38 -10.58 0.01
CA GLN A 77 -7.88 -9.68 1.05
C GLN A 77 -7.19 -8.31 1.00
N ASN A 78 -5.86 -8.28 0.91
CA ASN A 78 -5.11 -7.02 0.87
C ASN A 78 -5.42 -6.20 -0.39
N MET A 79 -5.58 -6.85 -1.54
CA MET A 79 -5.92 -6.19 -2.80
C MET A 79 -7.34 -5.62 -2.76
N THR A 80 -8.31 -6.36 -2.20
CA THR A 80 -9.68 -5.88 -1.98
C THR A 80 -9.70 -4.69 -1.01
N ASP A 81 -8.99 -4.79 0.11
CA ASP A 81 -8.89 -3.69 1.10
C ASP A 81 -8.29 -2.43 0.46
N SER A 82 -7.34 -2.59 -0.46
CA SER A 82 -6.68 -1.45 -1.14
C SER A 82 -7.64 -0.63 -2.01
N LEU A 83 -8.76 -1.20 -2.48
CA LEU A 83 -9.75 -0.48 -3.30
C LEU A 83 -10.45 0.63 -2.52
N SER A 84 -10.47 0.55 -1.19
CA SER A 84 -11.08 1.57 -0.33
C SER A 84 -10.25 2.84 -0.17
N VAL A 85 -9.02 2.86 -0.67
CA VAL A 85 -8.10 4.01 -0.51
C VAL A 85 -8.22 4.92 -1.73
N PRO A 86 -8.72 6.16 -1.58
CA PRO A 86 -8.72 7.13 -2.68
C PRO A 86 -7.27 7.41 -3.12
N THR A 87 -6.94 7.02 -4.34
CA THR A 87 -5.55 7.10 -4.84
C THR A 87 -5.42 8.28 -5.78
N ALA A 88 -4.62 9.27 -5.37
CA ALA A 88 -4.17 10.35 -6.25
C ALA A 88 -2.83 9.97 -6.88
N THR A 89 -2.74 10.03 -8.21
CA THR A 89 -1.54 9.61 -8.96
C THR A 89 -0.94 10.78 -9.71
N SER A 90 0.37 10.98 -9.55
CA SER A 90 1.17 11.93 -10.33
C SER A 90 2.27 11.20 -11.09
N PHE A 91 2.48 11.57 -12.36
CA PHE A 91 3.55 11.03 -13.18
C PHE A 91 4.66 12.07 -13.35
N ARG A 92 5.90 11.60 -13.36
CA ARG A 92 7.09 12.41 -13.64
C ARG A 92 8.04 11.61 -14.50
N GLU A 93 8.62 12.25 -15.49
CA GLU A 93 9.68 11.67 -16.30
C GLU A 93 11.03 12.12 -15.74
N VAL A 94 11.97 11.19 -15.65
CA VAL A 94 13.32 11.45 -15.14
C VAL A 94 14.30 10.83 -16.13
N ALA A 95 15.16 11.65 -16.71
CA ALA A 95 16.24 11.18 -17.58
C ALA A 95 17.20 10.30 -16.78
N VAL A 96 17.54 9.13 -17.33
CA VAL A 96 18.28 8.07 -16.60
C VAL A 96 19.78 8.09 -16.94
N ASP A 97 20.23 8.85 -17.93
CA ASP A 97 21.60 8.79 -18.44
C ASP A 97 22.65 9.07 -17.36
N THR A 98 22.44 10.14 -16.59
CA THR A 98 23.33 10.47 -15.47
C THR A 98 23.28 9.37 -14.40
N LEU A 99 22.10 8.83 -14.09
CA LEU A 99 21.95 7.77 -13.09
C LEU A 99 22.65 6.47 -13.54
N ASP A 100 22.54 6.11 -14.81
CA ASP A 100 23.18 4.92 -15.37
C ASP A 100 24.70 5.07 -15.42
N ALA A 101 25.21 6.21 -15.88
CA ALA A 101 26.63 6.52 -15.90
C ALA A 101 27.23 6.42 -14.48
N ARG A 102 26.60 7.06 -13.49
CA ARG A 102 27.05 6.99 -12.09
C ARG A 102 26.94 5.59 -11.50
N ARG A 103 25.88 4.84 -11.84
CA ARG A 103 25.74 3.45 -11.39
C ARG A 103 26.83 2.55 -11.99
N LYS A 104 27.22 2.76 -13.25
CA LYS A 104 28.32 2.03 -13.90
C LYS A 104 29.65 2.33 -13.24
N GLU A 105 29.95 3.61 -13.02
CA GLU A 105 31.14 4.09 -12.30
C GLU A 105 31.26 3.45 -10.90
N LEU A 106 30.19 3.50 -10.10
CA LEU A 106 30.14 2.88 -8.77
C LEU A 106 30.36 1.36 -8.82
N ASN A 107 29.76 0.68 -9.80
CA ASN A 107 29.93 -0.77 -9.93
C ASN A 107 31.34 -1.16 -10.38
N ALA A 108 32.00 -0.35 -11.21
CA ALA A 108 33.39 -0.58 -11.60
C ALA A 108 34.30 -0.57 -10.36
N GLY A 109 34.13 0.40 -9.46
CA GLY A 109 34.87 0.45 -8.19
C GLY A 109 34.55 -0.70 -7.24
N LEU A 110 33.36 -1.31 -7.35
CA LEU A 110 32.94 -2.44 -6.51
C LEU A 110 33.29 -3.82 -7.09
N ALA A 111 33.85 -3.90 -8.31
CA ALA A 111 34.06 -5.16 -9.02
C ALA A 111 34.85 -6.19 -8.20
N ALA A 112 35.91 -5.77 -7.52
CA ALA A 112 36.74 -6.65 -6.68
C ALA A 112 36.02 -7.18 -5.43
N SER A 113 34.94 -6.51 -4.98
CA SER A 113 34.20 -6.90 -3.78
C SER A 113 33.06 -7.90 -4.04
N GLY A 114 32.78 -8.21 -5.32
CA GLY A 114 31.62 -9.03 -5.71
C GLY A 114 30.25 -8.39 -5.39
N LYS A 115 30.23 -7.14 -4.91
CA LYS A 115 29.00 -6.40 -4.64
C LYS A 115 28.53 -5.70 -5.91
N LYS A 116 27.21 -5.64 -6.08
CA LYS A 116 26.54 -4.94 -7.18
C LYS A 116 25.54 -3.94 -6.63
N ILE A 117 25.43 -2.80 -7.32
CA ILE A 117 24.41 -1.78 -7.14
C ILE A 117 23.51 -1.79 -8.38
N SER A 118 22.22 -2.05 -8.16
CA SER A 118 21.16 -1.94 -9.17
C SER A 118 20.45 -0.58 -9.07
N PHE A 119 19.67 -0.22 -10.09
CA PHE A 119 18.81 0.96 -10.04
C PHE A 119 17.85 0.94 -8.85
N THR A 120 17.30 -0.23 -8.50
CA THR A 120 16.38 -0.37 -7.37
C THR A 120 17.01 0.00 -6.03
N HIS A 121 18.32 -0.25 -5.85
CA HIS A 121 19.02 0.21 -4.65
C HIS A 121 19.06 1.74 -4.58
N LEU A 122 19.40 2.39 -5.70
CA LEU A 122 19.50 3.84 -5.79
C LEU A 122 18.12 4.49 -5.61
N ILE A 123 17.10 3.99 -6.31
CA ILE A 123 15.73 4.48 -6.22
C ILE A 123 15.17 4.25 -4.82
N GLY A 124 15.34 3.06 -4.24
CA GLY A 124 14.88 2.74 -2.89
C GLY A 124 15.50 3.67 -1.84
N PHE A 125 16.80 3.92 -1.93
CA PHE A 125 17.47 4.84 -1.01
C PHE A 125 17.04 6.30 -1.25
N ALA A 126 16.85 6.72 -2.50
CA ALA A 126 16.33 8.06 -2.81
C ALA A 126 14.93 8.28 -2.23
N ILE A 127 14.05 7.27 -2.30
CA ILE A 127 12.73 7.31 -1.65
C ILE A 127 12.86 7.48 -0.14
N VAL A 128 13.79 6.76 0.49
CA VAL A 128 14.05 6.91 1.94
C VAL A 128 14.51 8.33 2.26
N GLN A 129 15.42 8.91 1.47
CA GLN A 129 15.87 10.28 1.69
C GLN A 129 14.76 11.31 1.48
N ALA A 130 13.90 11.12 0.48
CA ALA A 130 12.73 11.96 0.26
C ALA A 130 11.73 11.87 1.43
N ALA A 131 11.46 10.65 1.93
CA ALA A 131 10.57 10.43 3.06
C ALA A 131 11.10 11.06 4.38
N LYS A 132 12.42 11.19 4.53
CA LYS A 132 13.02 11.94 5.65
C LYS A 132 12.75 13.44 5.57
N GLN A 133 12.78 13.99 4.36
CA GLN A 133 12.51 15.42 4.13
C GLN A 133 11.02 15.74 4.19
N LEU A 134 10.16 14.77 3.87
CA LEU A 134 8.70 14.89 3.90
C LEU A 134 8.07 13.79 4.78
N PRO A 135 8.22 13.85 6.13
CA PRO A 135 7.76 12.79 7.03
C PRO A 135 6.27 12.48 6.94
N VAL A 136 5.45 13.46 6.54
CA VAL A 136 4.00 13.29 6.30
C VAL A 136 3.68 12.17 5.32
N MET A 137 4.60 11.88 4.38
CA MET A 137 4.46 10.80 3.40
C MET A 137 4.59 9.40 4.01
N THR A 138 5.03 9.28 5.27
CA THR A 138 5.14 8.00 5.99
C THR A 138 3.91 7.68 6.84
N HIS A 139 3.01 8.65 7.02
CA HIS A 139 1.85 8.49 7.89
C HIS A 139 0.83 7.52 7.29
N ALA A 140 0.10 6.82 8.17
CA ALA A 140 -0.92 5.87 7.79
C ALA A 140 -2.29 6.29 8.33
N PHE A 141 -3.35 5.96 7.60
CA PHE A 141 -4.71 6.08 8.11
C PHE A 141 -5.07 4.85 8.94
N GLN A 142 -5.76 5.05 10.06
CA GLN A 142 -6.35 4.00 10.87
C GLN A 142 -7.73 4.39 11.37
N GLU A 143 -8.62 3.42 11.46
CA GLU A 143 -9.86 3.54 12.21
C GLU A 143 -9.69 2.84 13.56
N LEU A 144 -9.95 3.57 14.64
CA LEU A 144 -9.95 3.04 16.00
C LEU A 144 -11.30 3.41 16.61
N GLU A 145 -12.04 2.39 17.08
CA GLU A 145 -13.36 2.58 17.70
C GLU A 145 -14.35 3.35 16.79
N GLY A 146 -14.30 3.08 15.48
CA GLY A 146 -15.14 3.76 14.48
C GLY A 146 -14.75 5.21 14.19
N LYS A 147 -13.64 5.70 14.76
CA LYS A 147 -13.16 7.07 14.55
C LYS A 147 -11.90 7.08 13.67
N PRO A 148 -11.80 8.02 12.71
CA PRO A 148 -10.62 8.16 11.85
C PRO A 148 -9.44 8.75 12.62
N HIS A 149 -8.26 8.16 12.43
CA HIS A 149 -7.00 8.56 13.05
C HIS A 149 -5.87 8.58 12.02
N ARG A 150 -4.89 9.45 12.27
CA ARG A 150 -3.62 9.46 11.57
C ARG A 150 -2.55 8.84 12.47
N LEU A 151 -1.91 7.79 11.99
CA LEU A 151 -0.76 7.16 12.63
C LEU A 151 0.52 7.74 12.04
N ASP A 152 1.36 8.31 12.90
CA ASP A 152 2.76 8.59 12.59
C ASP A 152 3.63 7.42 13.11
N PRO A 153 4.29 6.64 12.23
CA PRO A 153 5.12 5.52 12.62
C PRO A 153 6.49 5.92 13.21
N GLN A 154 6.82 7.22 13.31
CA GLN A 154 8.08 7.74 13.86
C GLN A 154 9.34 7.20 13.16
N GLY A 155 9.25 6.93 11.85
CA GLY A 155 10.37 6.41 11.07
C GLY A 155 9.99 5.98 9.65
N VAL A 156 11.00 5.74 8.81
CA VAL A 156 10.84 5.33 7.42
C VAL A 156 11.01 3.81 7.33
N ASN A 157 9.89 3.10 7.16
CA ASN A 157 9.88 1.66 6.97
C ASN A 157 9.64 1.34 5.48
N LEU A 158 10.66 0.86 4.77
CA LEU A 158 10.57 0.62 3.33
C LEU A 158 10.24 -0.86 3.05
N GLY A 159 9.07 -1.11 2.48
CA GLY A 159 8.69 -2.43 1.96
C GLY A 159 9.32 -2.70 0.59
N LEU A 160 9.83 -3.91 0.37
CA LEU A 160 10.41 -4.35 -0.90
C LEU A 160 9.52 -5.42 -1.51
N ALA A 161 8.81 -5.12 -2.60
CA ALA A 161 8.02 -6.13 -3.29
C ALA A 161 8.94 -7.10 -4.05
N VAL A 162 8.99 -8.36 -3.61
CA VAL A 162 9.82 -9.41 -4.20
C VAL A 162 8.92 -10.53 -4.68
N ASP A 163 9.05 -10.88 -5.94
CA ASP A 163 8.48 -12.10 -6.47
C ASP A 163 9.43 -13.28 -6.22
N VAL A 164 8.86 -14.39 -5.73
CA VAL A 164 9.58 -15.59 -5.33
C VAL A 164 8.99 -16.79 -6.05
N GLU A 165 9.82 -17.53 -6.77
CA GLU A 165 9.47 -18.83 -7.32
C GLU A 165 9.59 -19.90 -6.23
N LYS A 166 8.54 -20.70 -6.06
CA LYS A 166 8.51 -21.83 -5.14
C LYS A 166 9.04 -23.09 -5.82
N LYS A 167 9.30 -24.10 -5.01
CA LYS A 167 9.77 -25.43 -5.48
C LYS A 167 8.80 -26.12 -6.44
N ASP A 168 7.51 -25.79 -6.38
CA ASP A 168 6.46 -26.31 -7.27
C ASP A 168 6.33 -25.53 -8.59
N GLY A 169 7.23 -24.58 -8.86
CA GLY A 169 7.18 -23.69 -10.03
C GLY A 169 6.16 -22.56 -9.92
N SER A 170 5.33 -22.51 -8.86
CA SER A 170 4.41 -21.41 -8.63
C SER A 170 5.15 -20.17 -8.13
N ARG A 171 4.63 -18.98 -8.46
CA ARG A 171 5.20 -17.70 -8.00
C ARG A 171 4.40 -17.11 -6.83
N ALA A 172 5.07 -16.36 -5.97
CA ALA A 172 4.44 -15.69 -4.83
C ALA A 172 5.06 -14.31 -4.59
N LEU A 173 4.19 -13.33 -4.32
CA LEU A 173 4.61 -12.00 -3.91
C LEU A 173 4.86 -11.97 -2.40
N VAL A 174 6.06 -11.55 -2.00
CA VAL A 174 6.45 -11.33 -0.62
C VAL A 174 6.99 -9.91 -0.46
N VAL A 175 6.68 -9.26 0.67
CA VAL A 175 7.10 -7.87 0.94
C VAL A 175 7.90 -7.80 2.25
N PRO A 176 9.20 -8.12 2.26
CA PRO A 176 10.06 -7.81 3.41
C PRO A 176 10.16 -6.29 3.61
N VAL A 177 10.46 -5.89 4.84
CA VAL A 177 10.51 -4.48 5.23
C VAL A 177 11.89 -4.15 5.81
N ILE A 178 12.56 -3.13 5.26
CA ILE A 178 13.71 -2.48 5.89
C ILE A 178 13.15 -1.51 6.93
N LYS A 179 13.35 -1.82 8.20
CA LYS A 179 12.89 -1.00 9.32
C LYS A 179 13.86 0.15 9.57
N HIS A 180 13.34 1.32 9.93
CA HIS A 180 14.12 2.51 10.23
C HIS A 180 15.22 2.82 9.18
N ALA A 181 14.85 2.73 7.89
CA ALA A 181 15.77 2.92 6.78
C ALA A 181 16.41 4.31 6.80
N GLU A 182 15.78 5.30 7.44
CA GLU A 182 16.28 6.66 7.58
C GLU A 182 17.61 6.78 8.34
N ARG A 183 17.89 5.80 9.20
CA ARG A 183 19.09 5.74 10.04
C ARG A 183 20.28 5.09 9.34
N MET A 184 20.06 4.51 8.15
CA MET A 184 21.09 3.81 7.41
C MET A 184 21.79 4.76 6.44
N ASP A 185 23.11 4.64 6.36
CA ASP A 185 23.83 5.10 5.18
C ASP A 185 23.54 4.17 3.99
N PHE A 186 24.04 4.54 2.81
CA PHE A 186 23.76 3.76 1.59
C PHE A 186 24.35 2.35 1.63
N ALA A 187 25.53 2.16 2.24
CA ALA A 187 26.19 0.87 2.30
C ALA A 187 25.41 -0.11 3.20
N ALA A 188 24.98 0.35 4.37
CA ALA A 188 24.15 -0.41 5.31
C ALA A 188 22.77 -0.71 4.71
N PHE A 189 22.15 0.27 4.04
CA PHE A 189 20.88 0.08 3.34
C PHE A 189 20.98 -1.01 2.27
N ARG A 190 22.00 -0.94 1.40
CA ARG A 190 22.22 -1.93 0.34
C ARG A 190 22.50 -3.33 0.90
N ALA A 191 23.30 -3.43 1.96
CA ALA A 191 23.56 -4.72 2.62
C ALA A 191 22.29 -5.33 3.22
N THR A 192 21.45 -4.51 3.86
CA THR A 192 20.17 -4.93 4.44
C THR A 192 19.20 -5.35 3.34
N TYR A 193 19.08 -4.56 2.28
CA TYR A 193 18.27 -4.86 1.10
C TYR A 193 18.60 -6.25 0.53
N GLU A 194 19.87 -6.49 0.23
CA GLU A 194 20.34 -7.73 -0.38
C GLU A 194 20.14 -8.94 0.53
N THR A 195 20.30 -8.74 1.84
CA THR A 195 20.02 -9.77 2.83
C THR A 195 18.55 -10.15 2.81
N LEU A 196 17.64 -9.17 2.87
CA LEU A 196 16.20 -9.43 2.87
C LEU A 196 15.73 -10.09 1.57
N VAL A 197 16.18 -9.60 0.41
CA VAL A 197 15.82 -10.19 -0.89
C VAL A 197 16.33 -11.63 -0.98
N ARG A 198 17.59 -11.87 -0.59
CA ARG A 198 18.17 -13.22 -0.61
C ARG A 198 17.43 -14.17 0.33
N LEU A 199 17.07 -13.73 1.52
CA LEU A 199 16.30 -14.54 2.46
C LEU A 199 14.94 -14.92 1.85
N ARG A 200 14.23 -13.97 1.23
CA ARG A 200 12.92 -14.30 0.63
C ARG A 200 13.03 -15.12 -0.64
N ALA A 201 14.08 -14.94 -1.42
CA ALA A 201 14.34 -15.78 -2.59
C ALA A 201 14.78 -17.22 -2.24
N ARG A 202 15.37 -17.45 -1.05
CA ARG A 202 15.97 -18.76 -0.68
C ARG A 202 15.19 -19.56 0.37
N ARG A 203 14.20 -19.00 1.06
CA ARG A 203 13.47 -19.69 2.14
C ARG A 203 12.12 -20.20 1.68
N THR A 204 11.69 -21.45 1.90
CA THR A 204 12.25 -22.76 2.33
C THR A 204 13.35 -22.92 3.42
N HIS A 205 13.55 -22.00 4.40
CA HIS A 205 14.52 -22.22 5.49
C HIS A 205 13.97 -21.92 6.91
N PRO A 206 14.29 -22.73 7.94
CA PRO A 206 13.69 -22.69 9.29
C PRO A 206 13.85 -21.38 10.09
N LEU A 207 14.91 -20.61 9.86
CA LEU A 207 15.12 -19.28 10.48
C LEU A 207 14.03 -18.24 10.10
N ASP A 208 13.14 -18.53 9.13
CA ASP A 208 11.94 -17.72 8.87
C ASP A 208 10.87 -17.87 9.95
N GLN A 209 10.83 -19.01 10.63
CA GLN A 209 9.95 -19.17 11.78
C GLN A 209 10.41 -18.32 12.95
N GLU A 210 11.72 -18.12 13.10
CA GLU A 210 12.31 -17.44 14.26
C GLU A 210 12.21 -15.93 14.13
N VAL A 211 12.54 -15.34 12.97
CA VAL A 211 12.30 -13.90 12.71
C VAL A 211 10.79 -13.60 12.67
N GLY A 212 9.97 -14.52 12.15
CA GLY A 212 8.51 -14.41 12.21
C GLY A 212 7.93 -14.63 13.62
N ARG A 213 8.68 -15.23 14.55
CA ARG A 213 8.36 -15.34 15.98
C ARG A 213 8.88 -14.14 16.76
N GLU A 214 10.00 -13.56 16.36
CA GLU A 214 10.60 -12.37 16.97
C GLU A 214 9.85 -11.10 16.60
N VAL A 215 9.38 -10.98 15.35
CA VAL A 215 8.43 -9.92 14.95
C VAL A 215 7.08 -10.11 15.65
N ARG A 216 6.67 -11.35 15.93
CA ARG A 216 5.49 -11.64 16.76
C ARG A 216 5.73 -11.24 18.22
N ARG A 217 6.84 -11.65 18.82
CA ARG A 217 7.25 -11.28 20.18
C ARG A 217 7.43 -9.78 20.33
N ALA A 218 8.00 -9.08 19.35
CA ALA A 218 8.17 -7.63 19.39
C ALA A 218 6.81 -6.92 19.28
N ARG A 219 5.90 -7.43 18.45
CA ARG A 219 4.51 -6.96 18.40
C ARG A 219 3.78 -7.25 19.71
N ASP A 220 3.92 -8.46 20.24
CA ASP A 220 3.23 -8.92 21.43
C ASP A 220 3.79 -8.19 22.67
N HIS A 221 5.10 -7.90 22.73
CA HIS A 221 5.75 -7.09 23.77
C HIS A 221 5.44 -5.60 23.63
N GLN A 222 5.24 -5.08 22.41
CA GLN A 222 4.68 -3.73 22.21
C GLN A 222 3.22 -3.68 22.68
N LEU A 223 2.44 -4.72 22.42
CA LEU A 223 1.05 -4.84 22.87
C LEU A 223 0.98 -4.99 24.40
N GLU A 224 1.93 -5.68 25.02
CA GLU A 224 2.04 -5.86 26.47
C GLU A 224 2.48 -4.56 27.17
N GLN A 225 3.44 -3.81 26.61
CA GLN A 225 3.77 -2.45 27.09
C GLN A 225 2.63 -1.44 26.89
N LEU A 226 1.79 -1.64 25.87
CA LEU A 226 0.57 -0.85 25.67
C LEU A 226 -0.59 -1.32 26.57
N ALA A 227 -0.58 -2.58 27.03
CA ALA A 227 -1.52 -3.15 27.98
C ALA A 227 -1.20 -2.77 29.43
N ASP A 228 0.08 -2.74 29.83
CA ASP A 228 0.52 -2.30 31.17
C ASP A 228 0.25 -0.81 31.42
N ARG A 229 0.20 0.02 30.37
CA ARG A 229 -0.28 1.42 30.45
C ARG A 229 -1.80 1.54 30.52
N ARG A 230 -2.54 0.44 30.37
CA ARG A 230 -4.02 0.38 30.32
C ARG A 230 -4.59 -0.46 31.48
N LEU A 231 -4.18 -0.15 32.70
CA LEU A 231 -4.97 -0.49 33.91
C LEU A 231 -6.32 0.27 34.01
N ALA A 232 -6.80 0.87 32.93
CA ALA A 232 -8.18 1.30 32.76
C ALA A 232 -8.81 0.47 31.64
N SER A 233 -9.69 -0.44 32.05
CA SER A 233 -10.58 -1.32 31.28
C SER A 233 -10.94 -0.83 29.88
N HIS A 234 -10.62 -1.59 28.82
CA HIS A 234 -11.38 -1.76 27.55
C HIS A 234 -10.72 -2.88 26.68
N PRO A 235 -11.49 -3.66 25.90
CA PRO A 235 -10.99 -4.85 25.18
C PRO A 235 -10.04 -4.51 24.01
N PRO A 236 -9.19 -5.46 23.56
CA PRO A 236 -8.10 -5.20 22.62
C PRO A 236 -8.62 -4.95 21.19
N ILE A 237 -8.23 -3.81 20.61
CA ILE A 237 -8.64 -3.38 19.26
C ILE A 237 -7.56 -3.80 18.26
N GLN A 238 -7.95 -4.69 17.35
CA GLN A 238 -7.13 -5.18 16.26
C GLN A 238 -7.14 -4.19 15.09
N GLY A 239 -6.43 -3.06 15.25
CA GLY A 239 -6.32 -2.01 14.23
C GLY A 239 -5.50 -2.46 13.01
N ARG A 240 -6.10 -2.38 11.81
CA ARG A 240 -5.43 -2.65 10.53
C ARG A 240 -4.67 -1.40 10.07
N VAL A 241 -3.35 -1.50 9.95
CA VAL A 241 -2.51 -0.43 9.38
C VAL A 241 -2.69 -0.40 7.86
N ARG A 242 -3.25 0.69 7.31
CA ARG A 242 -3.35 0.90 5.87
C ARG A 242 -2.15 1.75 5.41
N VAL A 243 -1.16 1.09 4.80
CA VAL A 243 -0.02 1.77 4.16
C VAL A 243 -0.45 2.20 2.75
N VAL A 244 -0.50 3.50 2.50
CA VAL A 244 -0.82 4.07 1.18
C VAL A 244 0.39 3.92 0.23
N ARG A 245 0.10 3.58 -1.02
CA ARG A 245 0.93 2.79 -1.95
C ARG A 245 1.70 3.64 -2.99
N LEU A 246 2.85 3.07 -3.42
CA LEU A 246 3.62 3.13 -4.67
C LEU A 246 3.70 4.44 -5.50
N VAL A 247 4.94 4.90 -5.65
CA VAL A 247 5.44 5.52 -6.90
C VAL A 247 5.55 4.41 -7.95
N HIS A 248 4.79 4.49 -9.04
CA HIS A 248 4.95 3.63 -10.22
C HIS A 248 5.99 4.27 -11.16
N LEU A 249 7.10 3.57 -11.40
CA LEU A 249 8.16 4.00 -12.32
C LEU A 249 8.08 3.12 -13.56
N GLU A 250 7.59 3.67 -14.67
CA GLU A 250 7.48 2.95 -15.94
C GLU A 250 8.74 3.23 -16.80
N ARG A 251 9.28 2.18 -17.45
CA ARG A 251 10.46 2.27 -18.31
C ARG A 251 9.97 2.34 -19.75
N ARG A 252 10.02 3.51 -20.39
CA ARG A 252 9.92 3.60 -21.86
C ARG A 252 11.33 3.52 -22.45
N ALA A 253 11.53 2.59 -23.38
CA ALA A 253 12.66 2.64 -24.29
C ALA A 253 12.38 3.77 -25.29
N VAL A 254 13.33 4.69 -25.44
CA VAL A 254 13.34 5.66 -26.53
C VAL A 254 14.22 5.03 -27.61
N ASP A 255 13.59 4.58 -28.69
CA ASP A 255 14.29 4.28 -29.94
C ASP A 255 14.59 5.63 -30.61
N GLU A 256 15.88 5.92 -30.81
CA GLU A 256 16.41 6.88 -31.79
C GLU A 256 17.30 6.13 -32.79
#